data_AF-A0A8C4R0S4-F1
#
_entry.id   AF-A0A8C4R0S4-F1
#
_cell.length_a   1.000
_cell.length_b   1.000
_cell.length_c   1.000
_cell.angle_alpha   90.00
_cell.angle_beta   90.00
_cell.angle_gamma   90.00
#
_symmetry.space_group_name_H-M   'P 1'
#
loop_
_entity.id
_entity.type
_entity.pdbx_description
1 polymer ?
#
loop_
_entity_poly.entity_id
_entity_poly.type
_entity_poly.pdbx_seq_one_letter_code
_entity_poly.pdbx_strand_id
1 'polypeptide(L)'
;MRKVKSGPSGIWGIDNGNRLYTIVGKRWIQMAEISRDVEPSLPDHVYRISTYSKTSCLVPNQIEPFSPNFQNNYYYRADISCADSSNCLSLGPKYDLFKITKTACPFTDSRIDYQSSLTDIEVTSGGGVFGLNSSGFLSYRANLNRGGSWTLVENSVTFKSVSYSFEHAIIWLVDSNDNALACSWLNGSL
;
A
#
# COMPACT_ATOMS: atom_id res chain seq x y z
N MET A 1 12.05 12.65 -4.42
CA MET A 1 10.89 11.87 -3.92
C MET A 1 11.38 10.99 -2.79
N ARG A 2 10.57 10.76 -1.75
CA ARG A 2 10.88 9.85 -0.63
C ARG A 2 10.16 8.51 -0.72
N LYS A 3 8.98 8.48 -1.37
CA LYS A 3 8.21 7.26 -1.66
C LYS A 3 7.65 7.39 -3.06
N VAL A 4 7.70 6.32 -3.85
CA VAL A 4 7.10 6.23 -5.17
C VAL A 4 6.33 4.91 -5.21
N LYS A 5 5.07 4.95 -5.65
CA LYS A 5 4.27 3.76 -5.95
C LYS A 5 3.80 3.85 -7.41
N SER A 6 3.65 2.70 -8.05
CA SER A 6 3.11 2.59 -9.40
C SER A 6 2.02 1.54 -9.43
N GLY A 7 0.97 1.79 -10.21
CA GLY A 7 -0.10 0.83 -10.44
C GLY A 7 -0.95 1.25 -11.63
N PRO A 8 -2.10 0.61 -11.85
CA PRO A 8 -3.04 0.94 -12.92
C PRO A 8 -3.50 2.41 -12.94
N SER A 9 -3.58 3.10 -11.80
CA SER A 9 -3.85 4.56 -11.74
C SER A 9 -2.61 5.45 -12.01
N GLY A 10 -1.52 4.87 -12.51
CA GLY A 10 -0.29 5.57 -12.88
C GLY A 10 0.79 5.56 -11.80
N ILE A 11 1.75 6.48 -11.93
CA ILE A 11 2.91 6.60 -11.05
C ILE A 11 2.71 7.80 -10.13
N TRP A 12 2.77 7.54 -8.83
CA TRP A 12 2.53 8.51 -7.78
C TRP A 12 3.74 8.60 -6.85
N GLY A 13 4.05 9.81 -6.40
CA GLY A 13 5.24 10.08 -5.60
C GLY A 13 4.95 11.05 -4.48
N ILE A 14 5.59 10.83 -3.34
CA ILE A 14 5.57 11.75 -2.21
C ILE A 14 7.00 12.28 -2.03
N ASP A 15 7.16 13.59 -1.85
CA ASP A 15 8.45 14.20 -1.61
C ASP A 15 8.81 14.34 -0.12
N ASN A 16 10.00 14.90 0.17
CA ASN A 16 10.46 15.13 1.55
C ASN A 16 9.61 16.13 2.33
N GLY A 17 8.84 16.98 1.64
CA GLY A 17 7.88 17.92 2.22
C GLY A 17 6.48 17.33 2.43
N ASN A 18 6.29 16.02 2.20
CA ASN A 18 5.00 15.34 2.22
C ASN A 18 4.03 15.77 1.12
N ARG A 19 4.50 16.44 0.07
CA ARG A 19 3.66 16.80 -1.07
C ARG A 19 3.50 15.60 -1.98
N LEU A 20 2.26 15.34 -2.41
CA LEU A 20 1.90 14.26 -3.31
C LEU A 20 1.94 14.76 -4.75
N TYR A 21 2.49 13.94 -5.63
CA TYR A 21 2.62 14.19 -7.05
C TYR A 21 2.16 12.97 -7.85
N THR A 22 1.73 13.20 -9.09
CA THR A 22 1.56 12.16 -10.12
C THR A 22 2.32 12.55 -11.38
N ILE A 23 2.66 11.58 -12.22
CA ILE A 23 3.30 11.84 -13.52
C ILE A 23 2.24 11.96 -14.60
N VAL A 24 2.19 13.11 -15.27
CA VAL A 24 1.41 13.33 -16.50
C VAL A 24 2.38 13.68 -17.63
N GLY A 25 2.44 12.82 -18.65
CA GLY A 25 3.46 12.89 -19.69
C GLY A 25 4.87 12.70 -19.11
N LYS A 26 5.67 13.78 -19.05
CA LYS A 26 7.05 13.77 -18.51
C LYS A 26 7.23 14.72 -17.32
N ARG A 27 6.14 15.13 -16.68
CA ARG A 27 6.15 16.13 -15.60
C ARG A 27 5.46 15.59 -14.36
N TRP A 28 6.08 15.85 -13.21
CA TRP A 28 5.45 15.67 -11.91
C TRP A 28 4.50 16.84 -11.67
N ILE A 29 3.22 16.52 -11.47
CA ILE A 29 2.17 17.48 -11.16
C ILE A 29 1.77 17.30 -9.69
N GLN A 30 1.76 18.40 -8.94
CA GLN A 30 1.40 18.36 -7.53
C GLN A 30 -0.11 18.16 -7.37
N MET A 31 -0.48 17.21 -6.51
CA MET A 31 -1.85 16.78 -6.27
C MET A 31 -2.31 17.07 -4.83
N ALA A 32 -1.41 17.11 -3.85
CA ALA A 32 -1.79 17.48 -2.48
C ALA A 32 -0.59 17.97 -1.68
N GLU A 33 -0.84 18.81 -0.67
CA GLU A 33 0.22 19.38 0.20
C GLU A 33 0.72 18.42 1.29
N ILE A 34 -0.14 17.53 1.81
CA ILE A 34 0.16 16.76 3.03
C ILE A 34 -0.23 15.30 2.89
N SER A 35 0.73 14.46 2.54
CA SER A 35 0.56 13.04 2.25
C SER A 35 1.70 12.23 2.85
N ARG A 36 1.31 11.13 3.48
CA ARG A 36 2.19 10.12 4.06
C ARG A 36 2.34 8.93 3.14
N ASP A 37 1.24 8.53 2.51
CA ASP A 37 1.17 7.37 1.62
C ASP A 37 0.18 7.56 0.48
N VAL A 38 0.33 6.72 -0.54
CA VAL A 38 -0.52 6.66 -1.73
C VAL A 38 -0.61 5.22 -2.22
N GLU A 39 -1.79 4.81 -2.68
CA GLU A 39 -2.05 3.48 -3.22
C GLU A 39 -2.76 3.58 -4.59
N PRO A 40 -2.00 3.48 -5.71
CA PRO A 40 -2.51 3.60 -7.07
C PRO A 40 -2.80 2.25 -7.75
N SER A 41 -2.91 1.15 -7.01
CA SER A 41 -3.05 -0.21 -7.58
C SER A 41 -4.43 -0.53 -8.18
N LEU A 42 -5.43 0.34 -8.04
CA LEU A 42 -6.73 0.20 -8.71
C LEU A 42 -6.82 1.12 -9.93
N PRO A 43 -7.54 0.75 -10.99
CA PRO A 43 -7.57 1.52 -12.24
C PRO A 43 -8.47 2.77 -12.19
N ASP A 44 -9.46 2.78 -11.31
CA ASP A 44 -10.55 3.74 -11.29
C ASP A 44 -10.48 4.74 -10.13
N HIS A 45 -9.49 4.60 -9.24
CA HIS A 45 -9.20 5.56 -8.17
C HIS A 45 -7.83 5.31 -7.54
N VAL A 46 -7.34 6.34 -6.85
CA VAL A 46 -6.15 6.28 -6.01
C VAL A 46 -6.53 6.56 -4.56
N TYR A 47 -6.01 5.77 -3.62
CA TYR A 47 -6.12 6.10 -2.20
C TYR A 47 -4.94 6.97 -1.77
N ARG A 48 -5.21 7.90 -0.87
CA ARG A 48 -4.22 8.76 -0.24
C ARG A 48 -4.38 8.69 1.27
N ILE A 49 -3.25 8.64 1.96
CA ILE A 49 -3.20 8.79 3.41
C ILE A 49 -2.41 10.04 3.76
N SER A 50 -3.00 10.93 4.54
CA SER A 50 -2.33 12.12 5.07
C SER A 50 -1.37 11.79 6.22
N THR A 51 -0.55 12.76 6.63
CA THR A 51 0.33 12.65 7.81
C THR A 51 -0.44 12.49 9.13
N TYR A 52 -1.72 12.88 9.16
CA TYR A 52 -2.63 12.68 10.29
C TYR A 52 -3.39 11.35 10.22
N SER A 53 -2.96 10.43 9.36
CA SER A 53 -3.62 9.14 9.08
C SER A 53 -5.01 9.24 8.46
N LYS A 54 -5.56 10.45 8.20
CA LYS A 54 -6.83 10.60 7.49
C LYS A 54 -6.70 10.05 6.08
N THR A 55 -7.65 9.21 5.69
CA THR A 55 -7.71 8.62 4.36
C THR A 55 -8.65 9.41 3.46
N SER A 56 -8.30 9.46 2.19
CA SER A 56 -9.08 10.10 1.13
C SER A 56 -8.83 9.36 -0.17
N CYS A 57 -9.66 9.57 -1.18
CA CYS A 57 -9.42 8.96 -2.48
C CYS A 57 -9.88 9.87 -3.62
N LEU A 58 -9.32 9.65 -4.80
CA LEU A 58 -9.53 10.47 -5.97
C LEU A 58 -9.90 9.58 -7.16
N VAL A 59 -10.99 9.92 -7.85
CA VAL A 59 -11.42 9.25 -9.08
C VAL A 59 -10.74 9.96 -10.29
N PRO A 60 -10.13 9.24 -11.25
CA PRO A 60 -9.29 9.79 -12.32
C PRO A 60 -9.99 10.79 -13.25
N ASN A 61 -11.33 10.80 -13.31
CA ASN A 61 -12.09 11.82 -14.04
C ASN A 61 -11.99 13.23 -13.40
N GLN A 62 -11.28 13.37 -12.28
CA GLN A 62 -11.08 14.62 -11.55
C GLN A 62 -9.60 14.99 -11.37
N ILE A 63 -8.70 14.47 -12.22
CA ILE A 63 -7.30 14.93 -12.31
C ILE A 63 -7.26 16.23 -13.12
N GLU A 64 -7.86 17.28 -12.57
CA GLU A 64 -7.57 18.66 -12.95
C GLU A 64 -6.26 19.05 -12.25
N PRO A 65 -5.20 19.42 -12.98
CA PRO A 65 -3.98 19.95 -12.37
C PRO A 65 -4.33 21.05 -11.37
N PHE A 66 -3.73 21.01 -10.16
CA PHE A 66 -3.85 22.02 -9.11
C PHE A 66 -5.16 22.07 -8.29
N SER A 67 -6.20 21.31 -8.61
CA SER A 67 -7.40 21.22 -7.74
C SER A 67 -8.07 19.83 -7.72
N PRO A 68 -7.33 18.75 -7.41
CA PRO A 68 -7.93 17.43 -7.33
C PRO A 68 -8.92 17.36 -6.17
N ASN A 69 -10.11 16.87 -6.47
CA ASN A 69 -11.18 16.71 -5.48
C ASN A 69 -11.06 15.36 -4.77
N PHE A 70 -10.20 15.31 -3.76
CA PHE A 70 -10.10 14.16 -2.88
C PHE A 70 -11.36 14.02 -2.02
N GLN A 71 -12.08 12.92 -2.20
CA GLN A 71 -13.20 12.56 -1.33
C GLN A 71 -12.65 12.01 -0.02
N ASN A 72 -13.06 12.60 1.10
CA ASN A 72 -12.65 12.14 2.43
C ASN A 72 -13.31 10.79 2.75
N ASN A 73 -12.53 9.89 3.33
CA ASN A 73 -13.04 8.67 3.95
C ASN A 73 -13.14 8.89 5.47
N TYR A 74 -14.00 8.12 6.13
CA TYR A 74 -14.20 8.22 7.58
C TYR A 74 -13.12 7.52 8.42
N TYR A 75 -12.15 6.89 7.75
CA TYR A 75 -11.21 5.97 8.36
C TYR A 75 -9.81 6.58 8.52
N TYR A 76 -9.17 6.27 9.64
CA TYR A 76 -7.76 6.60 9.89
C TYR A 76 -6.90 5.36 9.63
N ARG A 77 -5.90 5.43 8.75
CA ARG A 77 -5.07 4.28 8.37
C ARG A 77 -3.57 4.58 8.40
N ALA A 78 -2.80 3.55 8.71
CA ALA A 78 -1.35 3.45 8.66
C ALA A 78 -0.84 2.91 7.32
N ASP A 79 -1.64 2.17 6.56
CA ASP A 79 -1.27 1.76 5.21
C ASP A 79 -2.51 1.26 4.46
N ILE A 80 -2.45 1.25 3.13
CA ILE A 80 -3.45 0.65 2.25
C ILE A 80 -2.67 -0.03 1.12
N SER A 81 -3.02 -1.29 0.85
CA SER A 81 -2.49 -2.03 -0.30
C SER A 81 -3.59 -2.85 -0.94
N CYS A 82 -3.57 -2.90 -2.27
CA CYS A 82 -4.57 -3.55 -3.09
C CYS A 82 -3.87 -4.29 -4.24
N ALA A 83 -4.24 -5.54 -4.48
CA ALA A 83 -3.89 -6.22 -5.73
C ALA A 83 -4.98 -6.03 -6.79
N ASP A 84 -6.24 -6.07 -6.36
CA ASP A 84 -7.44 -5.87 -7.18
C ASP A 84 -8.61 -5.46 -6.28
N SER A 85 -9.80 -5.23 -6.86
CA SER A 85 -10.98 -4.76 -6.12
C SER A 85 -11.52 -5.72 -5.07
N SER A 86 -11.13 -7.01 -5.12
CA SER A 86 -11.50 -8.05 -4.15
C SER A 86 -10.42 -8.29 -3.09
N ASN A 87 -9.18 -7.91 -3.39
CA ASN A 87 -7.98 -8.13 -2.58
C ASN A 87 -7.37 -6.79 -2.17
N CYS A 88 -8.05 -6.11 -1.24
CA CYS A 88 -7.62 -4.84 -0.67
C CYS A 88 -7.63 -4.89 0.85
N LEU A 89 -6.56 -4.36 1.44
CA LEU A 89 -6.41 -4.22 2.88
C LEU A 89 -6.05 -2.80 3.27
N SER A 90 -6.37 -2.50 4.52
CA SER A 90 -5.81 -1.35 5.18
C SER A 90 -5.33 -1.70 6.58
N LEU A 91 -4.28 -1.01 7.00
CA LEU A 91 -3.69 -1.13 8.33
C LEU A 91 -4.14 0.06 9.17
N GLY A 92 -4.58 -0.16 10.39
CA GLY A 92 -4.95 0.90 11.34
C GLY A 92 -3.73 1.52 12.04
N PRO A 93 -3.85 2.72 12.63
CA PRO A 93 -2.78 3.35 13.42
C PRO A 93 -2.32 2.56 14.65
N LYS A 94 -3.14 1.62 15.12
CA LYS A 94 -2.85 0.70 16.23
C LYS A 94 -2.53 -0.73 15.74
N TYR A 95 -2.12 -0.85 14.48
CA TYR A 95 -1.73 -2.12 13.83
C TYR A 95 -2.87 -3.14 13.65
N ASP A 96 -4.12 -2.75 13.87
CA ASP A 96 -5.30 -3.55 13.49
C ASP A 96 -5.36 -3.69 11.96
N LEU A 97 -5.67 -4.88 11.46
CA LEU A 97 -5.79 -5.14 10.03
C LEU A 97 -7.26 -5.13 9.61
N PHE A 98 -7.56 -4.46 8.50
CA PHE A 98 -8.91 -4.31 7.98
C PHE A 98 -8.96 -4.79 6.52
N LYS A 99 -10.02 -5.52 6.16
CA LYS A 99 -10.36 -5.83 4.79
C LYS A 99 -11.23 -4.74 4.21
N ILE A 100 -10.82 -4.14 3.09
CA ILE A 100 -11.66 -3.20 2.36
C ILE A 100 -12.80 -3.99 1.69
N THR A 101 -14.04 -3.68 2.07
CA THR A 101 -15.27 -4.38 1.63
C THR A 101 -15.94 -3.72 0.44
N LYS A 102 -15.66 -2.43 0.23
CA LYS A 102 -16.07 -1.66 -0.95
C LYS A 102 -14.90 -0.77 -1.32
N THR A 103 -14.36 -0.91 -2.52
CA THR A 103 -13.20 -0.14 -2.97
C THR A 103 -13.56 1.23 -3.54
N ALA A 104 -14.71 1.35 -4.21
CA ALA A 104 -15.17 2.61 -4.79
C ALA A 104 -15.18 3.76 -3.77
N CYS A 105 -14.76 4.95 -4.19
CA CYS A 105 -14.73 6.15 -3.37
C CYS A 105 -16.12 6.63 -2.89
N PRO A 106 -16.32 6.90 -1.57
CA PRO A 106 -15.47 6.55 -0.44
C PRO A 106 -15.55 5.04 -0.10
N PHE A 107 -14.42 4.46 0.29
CA PHE A 107 -14.28 3.04 0.58
C PHE A 107 -14.84 2.70 1.97
N THR A 108 -15.20 1.43 2.17
CA THR A 108 -15.53 0.89 3.50
C THR A 108 -14.67 -0.33 3.81
N ASP A 109 -14.43 -0.59 5.10
CA ASP A 109 -13.69 -1.76 5.53
C ASP A 109 -14.24 -2.40 6.81
N SER A 110 -13.80 -3.62 7.09
CA SER A 110 -14.11 -4.36 8.31
C SER A 110 -12.84 -4.94 8.91
N ARG A 111 -12.72 -4.88 10.24
CA ARG A 111 -11.55 -5.40 10.95
C ARG A 111 -11.51 -6.92 10.86
N ILE A 112 -10.34 -7.47 10.54
CA ILE A 112 -10.10 -8.92 10.41
C ILE A 112 -9.01 -9.44 11.34
N ASP A 113 -8.17 -8.55 11.88
CA ASP A 113 -7.10 -8.93 12.81
C ASP A 113 -6.83 -7.81 13.82
N TYR A 114 -6.41 -8.18 15.02
CA TYR A 114 -6.11 -7.25 16.11
C TYR A 114 -4.61 -7.17 16.31
N GLN A 115 -4.06 -5.95 16.36
CA GLN A 115 -2.67 -5.72 16.76
C GLN A 115 -1.64 -6.58 16.02
N SER A 116 -1.72 -6.63 14.69
CA SER A 116 -0.80 -7.40 13.84
C SER A 116 0.69 -7.06 14.04
N SER A 117 1.00 -5.93 14.71
CA SER A 117 2.35 -5.37 14.89
C SER A 117 3.04 -4.98 13.59
N LEU A 118 2.30 -4.97 12.48
CA LEU A 118 2.79 -4.58 11.16
C LEU A 118 2.83 -3.06 11.02
N THR A 119 3.70 -2.58 10.15
CA THR A 119 3.90 -1.17 9.82
C THR A 119 3.76 -0.87 8.33
N ASP A 120 3.87 -1.89 7.47
CA ASP A 120 3.76 -1.83 6.01
C ASP A 120 3.15 -3.16 5.54
N ILE A 121 2.24 -3.12 4.57
CA ILE A 121 1.58 -4.30 4.02
C ILE A 121 1.58 -4.25 2.49
N GLU A 122 1.72 -5.42 1.87
CA GLU A 122 1.56 -5.56 0.43
C GLU A 122 0.70 -6.78 0.10
N VAL A 123 -0.39 -6.55 -0.64
CA VAL A 123 -1.32 -7.58 -1.07
C VAL A 123 -0.90 -8.11 -2.44
N THR A 124 -0.87 -9.44 -2.57
CA THR A 124 -0.59 -10.15 -3.81
C THR A 124 -1.88 -10.47 -4.58
N SER A 125 -1.76 -10.77 -5.88
CA SER A 125 -2.88 -11.17 -6.75
C SER A 125 -3.66 -12.38 -6.24
N GLY A 126 -3.00 -13.29 -5.52
CA GLY A 126 -3.64 -14.46 -4.91
C GLY A 126 -4.38 -14.18 -3.61
N GLY A 127 -4.42 -12.92 -3.14
CA GLY A 127 -4.97 -12.55 -1.84
C GLY A 127 -4.07 -12.90 -0.64
N GLY A 128 -2.83 -13.31 -0.91
CA GLY A 128 -1.77 -13.41 0.08
C GLY A 128 -1.22 -12.04 0.44
N VAL A 129 -0.62 -11.90 1.61
CA VAL A 129 -0.17 -10.61 2.16
C VAL A 129 1.23 -10.74 2.70
N PHE A 130 2.11 -9.87 2.25
CA PHE A 130 3.38 -9.60 2.92
C PHE A 130 3.19 -8.46 3.91
N GLY A 131 3.79 -8.59 5.08
CA GLY A 131 3.75 -7.58 6.12
C GLY A 131 5.12 -7.40 6.74
N LEU A 132 5.52 -6.16 6.96
CA LEU A 132 6.71 -5.80 7.74
C LEU A 132 6.29 -5.33 9.12
N ASN A 133 7.02 -5.72 10.16
CA ASN A 133 6.90 -5.10 11.48
C ASN A 133 7.94 -3.97 11.67
N SER A 134 7.87 -3.27 12.80
CA SER A 134 8.77 -2.15 13.12
C SER A 134 10.25 -2.54 13.26
N SER A 135 10.56 -3.82 13.42
CA SER A 135 11.94 -4.35 13.44
C SER A 135 12.43 -4.74 12.04
N GLY A 136 11.59 -4.61 11.01
CA GLY A 136 11.90 -4.95 9.62
C GLY A 136 11.82 -6.46 9.32
N PHE A 137 11.19 -7.26 10.18
CA PHE A 137 10.94 -8.67 9.88
C PHE A 137 9.77 -8.80 8.91
N LEU A 138 9.97 -9.58 7.85
CA LEU A 138 8.96 -9.89 6.84
C LEU A 138 8.17 -11.13 7.26
N SER A 139 6.85 -11.02 7.22
CA SER A 139 5.93 -12.13 7.42
C SER A 139 4.98 -12.25 6.23
N TYR A 140 4.55 -13.48 5.95
CA TYR A 140 3.57 -13.76 4.91
C TYR A 140 2.31 -14.38 5.50
N ARG A 141 1.15 -14.04 4.92
CA ARG A 141 -0.14 -14.64 5.23
C ARG A 141 -0.83 -15.03 3.93
N ALA A 142 -1.05 -16.32 3.72
CA ALA A 142 -1.51 -16.85 2.43
C ALA A 142 -2.94 -16.50 2.03
N ASN A 143 -3.85 -16.31 3.00
CA ASN A 143 -5.28 -16.13 2.72
C ASN A 143 -5.95 -15.21 3.74
N LEU A 144 -6.39 -14.05 3.25
CA LEU A 144 -7.15 -13.08 4.03
C LEU A 144 -8.50 -13.59 4.54
N ASN A 145 -9.16 -14.47 3.78
CA ASN A 145 -10.54 -14.87 4.04
C ASN A 145 -10.69 -16.13 4.91
N ARG A 146 -9.59 -16.83 5.25
CA ARG A 146 -9.65 -18.15 5.91
C ARG A 146 -8.97 -18.24 7.26
N GLY A 147 -8.64 -17.10 7.88
CA GLY A 147 -8.01 -17.10 9.20
C GLY A 147 -6.62 -17.72 9.24
N GLY A 148 -5.85 -17.61 8.15
CA GLY A 148 -4.46 -18.09 8.12
C GLY A 148 -3.57 -17.34 9.12
N SER A 149 -2.54 -18.00 9.65
CA SER A 149 -1.54 -17.39 10.52
C SER A 149 -0.46 -16.66 9.72
N TRP A 150 0.17 -15.67 10.35
CA TRP A 150 1.40 -15.07 9.84
C TRP A 150 2.55 -16.08 9.96
N THR A 151 3.30 -16.27 8.88
CA THR A 151 4.52 -17.08 8.86
C THR A 151 5.69 -16.13 8.68
N LEU A 152 6.68 -16.21 9.56
CA LEU A 152 7.91 -15.45 9.41
C LEU A 152 8.64 -15.93 8.15
N VAL A 153 9.07 -14.99 7.31
CA VAL A 153 9.93 -15.30 6.17
C VAL A 153 11.37 -15.21 6.65
N GLU A 154 12.02 -16.36 6.82
CA GLU A 154 13.41 -16.43 7.29
C GLU A 154 14.35 -15.76 6.29
N ASN A 155 15.11 -14.78 6.77
CA ASN A 155 16.07 -14.02 5.99
C ASN A 155 17.25 -13.62 6.88
N SER A 156 18.42 -13.42 6.28
CA SER A 156 19.62 -12.91 6.96
C SER A 156 19.64 -11.39 7.12
N VAL A 157 18.67 -10.69 6.52
CA VAL A 157 18.56 -9.23 6.53
C VAL A 157 17.15 -8.79 6.95
N THR A 158 17.03 -7.56 7.40
CA THR A 158 15.76 -6.89 7.69
C THR A 158 15.41 -5.92 6.56
N PHE A 159 14.13 -5.60 6.42
CA PHE A 159 13.62 -4.79 5.32
C PHE A 159 12.94 -3.50 5.80
N LYS A 160 13.00 -2.47 4.95
CA LYS A 160 12.37 -1.16 5.15
C LYS A 160 11.08 -1.00 4.36
N SER A 161 10.92 -1.73 3.26
CA SER A 161 9.71 -1.69 2.43
C SER A 161 9.53 -2.98 1.64
N VAL A 162 8.26 -3.29 1.35
CA VAL A 162 7.87 -4.41 0.48
C VAL A 162 6.89 -3.91 -0.59
N SER A 163 7.02 -4.42 -1.81
CA SER A 163 6.03 -4.22 -2.88
C SER A 163 5.92 -5.44 -3.78
N TYR A 164 4.78 -5.62 -4.45
CA TYR A 164 4.48 -6.75 -5.30
C TYR A 164 4.13 -6.29 -6.71
N SER A 165 4.85 -6.81 -7.70
CA SER A 165 4.55 -6.58 -9.11
C SER A 165 3.65 -7.69 -9.64
N PHE A 166 2.40 -7.32 -9.99
CA PHE A 166 1.42 -8.24 -10.56
C PHE A 166 1.92 -8.90 -11.86
N GLU A 167 2.47 -8.12 -12.78
CA GLU A 167 2.81 -8.57 -14.15
C GLU A 167 3.86 -9.69 -14.15
N HIS A 168 4.78 -9.66 -13.20
CA HIS A 168 5.92 -10.58 -13.15
C HIS A 168 5.86 -11.52 -11.93
N ALA A 169 4.86 -11.37 -11.06
CA ALA A 169 4.78 -12.05 -9.77
C ALA A 169 6.07 -11.92 -8.92
N ILE A 170 6.72 -10.75 -8.99
CA ILE A 170 7.95 -10.44 -8.28
C ILE A 170 7.63 -9.67 -7.01
N ILE A 171 8.30 -10.03 -5.92
CA ILE A 171 8.34 -9.24 -4.69
C ILE A 171 9.59 -8.37 -4.72
N TRP A 172 9.39 -7.07 -4.63
CA TRP A 172 10.45 -6.09 -4.48
C TRP A 172 10.63 -5.79 -3.00
N LEU A 173 11.86 -5.94 -2.52
CA LEU A 173 12.24 -5.63 -1.16
C LEU A 173 13.34 -4.59 -1.16
N VAL A 174 13.31 -3.68 -0.18
CA VAL A 174 14.44 -2.81 0.12
C VAL A 174 14.94 -3.18 1.50
N ASP A 175 16.19 -3.64 1.57
CA ASP A 175 16.80 -4.04 2.84
C ASP A 175 17.21 -2.84 3.70
N SER A 176 17.69 -3.10 4.91
CA SER A 176 18.13 -2.06 5.82
C SER A 176 19.40 -1.31 5.37
N ASN A 177 20.12 -1.83 4.37
CA ASN A 177 21.28 -1.22 3.74
C ASN A 177 20.95 -0.51 2.42
N ASP A 178 19.66 -0.31 2.11
CA ASP A 178 19.15 0.32 0.89
C ASP A 178 19.44 -0.46 -0.40
N ASN A 179 19.69 -1.76 -0.31
CA ASN A 179 19.75 -2.63 -1.47
C ASN A 179 18.34 -3.00 -1.94
N ALA A 180 18.09 -2.89 -3.24
CA ALA A 180 16.87 -3.39 -3.87
C ALA A 180 17.04 -4.85 -4.28
N LEU A 181 16.09 -5.69 -3.87
CA LEU A 181 16.06 -7.13 -4.13
C LEU A 181 14.79 -7.46 -4.91
N ALA A 182 14.95 -8.29 -5.95
CA ALA A 182 13.85 -8.89 -6.68
C ALA A 182 13.76 -10.37 -6.30
N CYS A 183 12.66 -10.76 -5.68
CA CYS A 183 12.46 -12.11 -5.13
C CYS A 183 11.26 -12.80 -5.79
N SER A 184 11.35 -14.12 -5.89
CA SER A 184 10.25 -14.99 -6.31
C SER A 184 9.69 -15.72 -5.10
N TRP A 185 8.38 -15.72 -4.90
CA TRP A 185 7.78 -16.48 -3.81
C TRP A 185 7.49 -17.92 -4.21
N LEU A 186 8.24 -18.88 -3.66
CA LEU A 186 8.09 -20.30 -3.95
C LEU A 186 7.95 -21.08 -2.64
N ASN A 187 6.81 -21.76 -2.45
CA ASN A 187 6.58 -22.72 -1.36
C ASN A 187 6.89 -22.22 0.07
N GLY A 188 6.75 -20.92 0.36
CA GLY A 188 6.98 -20.37 1.70
C GLY A 188 8.33 -19.69 1.92
N SER A 189 9.16 -19.58 0.87
CA SER A 189 10.45 -18.89 0.89
C SER A 189 10.58 -17.88 -0.28
N LEU A 190 11.42 -16.85 -0.06
CA LEU A 190 11.87 -15.90 -1.08
C LEU A 190 12.97 -16.48 -1.97
#